data_AF-A0AAF0QFZ1-F1
#
_entry.id   AF-A0AAF0QFZ1-F1
#
_cell.length_a   1.000
_cell.length_b   1.000
_cell.length_c   1.000
_cell.angle_alpha   90.00
_cell.angle_beta   90.00
_cell.angle_gamma   90.00
#
_symmetry.space_group_name_H-M   'P 1'
#
loop_
_entity.id
_entity.type
_entity.pdbx_description
1 polymer ?
#
loop_
_entity_poly.entity_id
_entity_poly.type
_entity_poly.pdbx_seq_one_letter_code
_entity_poly.pdbx_strand_id
1 'polypeptide(L)'
;MFVGVVVNTVLLLCMYWNVLSVQKDVENAEVELVLDEEVVSHRFAPATMSHVVNSLHSQDQFSGNEIMKDPNGVFDSSRNFNASREAANDHGSLQMRDKNVSLKIVDECEDQNFTSCEEKQFSEKWRRLLWKICVYLVTIGMLISLLMGLNMSWTAITAALALVVVDFKDARECLEKVSYSLLIFFCGMFITVDGFNRTGIPSAFWDFMEPYAKIDHAGGVAVLAVVILVLSNLASNVPTVLLLGVRVGASAAAISAASEKKPWLILAWVSTVAGNLSLLGSAANLIVCEQARRAQPSGYNLSFWTHLKFGVPSTIIVIAIGLTLIGD
;
A
#
# COMPACT_ATOMS: atom_id res chain seq x y z
N MET A 1 7.64 3.03 25.86
CA MET A 1 7.11 2.77 24.50
C MET A 1 6.90 1.27 24.25
N PHE A 2 7.91 0.42 24.47
CA PHE A 2 7.82 -1.04 24.28
C PHE A 2 6.63 -1.70 25.02
N VAL A 3 6.43 -1.37 26.30
CA VAL A 3 5.29 -1.90 27.09
C VAL A 3 3.95 -1.56 26.43
N GLY A 4 3.76 -0.32 25.97
CA GLY A 4 2.52 0.09 25.30
C GLY A 4 2.28 -0.67 23.99
N VAL A 5 3.33 -0.93 23.21
CA VAL A 5 3.23 -1.76 22.00
C VAL A 5 2.82 -3.18 22.35
N VAL A 6 3.51 -3.82 23.30
CA VAL A 6 3.20 -5.20 23.72
C VAL A 6 1.76 -5.33 24.21
N VAL A 7 1.32 -4.42 25.09
CA VAL A 7 -0.05 -4.42 25.62
C VAL A 7 -1.07 -4.26 24.49
N ASN A 8 -0.85 -3.31 23.57
CA ASN A 8 -1.77 -3.08 22.45
C ASN A 8 -1.80 -4.29 21.49
N THR A 9 -0.65 -4.92 21.24
CA THR A 9 -0.57 -6.15 20.44
C THR A 9 -1.32 -7.30 21.09
N VAL A 10 -1.16 -7.52 22.41
CA VAL A 10 -1.89 -8.57 23.13
C VAL A 10 -3.40 -8.30 23.09
N LEU A 11 -3.83 -7.05 23.32
CA LEU A 11 -5.25 -6.68 23.25
C LEU A 11 -5.84 -6.93 21.86
N LEU A 12 -5.13 -6.55 20.80
CA LEU A 12 -5.53 -6.86 19.42
C LEU A 12 -5.65 -8.37 19.20
N LEU A 13 -4.65 -9.13 19.65
CA LEU A 13 -4.62 -10.58 19.50
C LEU A 13 -5.81 -11.23 20.23
N CYS A 14 -6.13 -10.78 21.45
CA CYS A 14 -7.26 -11.28 22.22
C CYS A 14 -8.61 -10.89 21.59
N MET A 15 -8.77 -9.63 21.16
CA MET A 15 -10.05 -9.15 20.60
C MET A 15 -10.37 -9.77 19.24
N TYR A 16 -9.35 -10.00 18.42
CA TYR A 16 -9.51 -10.57 17.08
C TYR A 16 -9.12 -12.04 17.01
N TRP A 17 -8.88 -12.70 18.15
CA TRP A 17 -8.49 -14.11 18.21
C TRP A 17 -9.44 -15.00 17.41
N ASN A 18 -10.75 -14.82 17.62
CA ASN A 18 -11.79 -15.60 16.95
C ASN A 18 -11.90 -15.29 15.45
N VAL A 19 -11.56 -14.08 15.01
CA VAL A 19 -11.58 -13.72 13.58
C VAL A 19 -10.36 -14.31 12.88
N LEU A 20 -9.20 -14.29 13.54
CA LEU A 20 -7.95 -14.85 13.03
C LEU A 20 -7.95 -16.39 13.04
N SER A 21 -8.64 -17.02 14.00
CA SER A 21 -8.74 -18.48 14.06
C SER A 21 -9.63 -19.03 12.95
N VAL A 22 -10.80 -18.42 12.70
CA VAL A 22 -11.77 -18.90 11.70
C VAL A 22 -11.21 -18.86 10.28
N GLN A 23 -10.43 -17.83 9.93
CA GLN A 23 -9.85 -17.73 8.59
C GLN A 23 -8.77 -18.78 8.35
N LYS A 24 -8.01 -19.14 9.41
CA LYS A 24 -7.01 -20.20 9.36
C LYS A 24 -7.66 -21.59 9.20
N ASP A 25 -8.83 -21.80 9.79
CA ASP A 25 -9.57 -23.07 9.66
C ASP A 25 -10.13 -23.26 8.25
N VAL A 26 -10.59 -22.19 7.59
CA VAL A 26 -11.10 -22.24 6.21
C VAL A 26 -9.95 -22.41 5.19
N GLU A 27 -8.86 -21.65 5.33
CA GLU A 27 -7.70 -21.78 4.44
C GLU A 27 -7.04 -23.16 4.59
N ASN A 28 -6.91 -23.68 5.81
CA ASN A 28 -6.42 -25.04 6.02
C ASN A 28 -7.37 -26.10 5.46
N ALA A 29 -8.69 -25.93 5.58
CA ALA A 29 -9.66 -26.86 5.02
C ALA A 29 -9.66 -26.86 3.48
N GLU A 30 -9.51 -25.70 2.83
CA GLU A 30 -9.35 -25.64 1.37
C GLU A 30 -8.04 -26.28 0.92
N VAL A 31 -6.93 -26.04 1.63
CA VAL A 31 -5.64 -26.68 1.33
C VAL A 31 -5.67 -28.20 1.56
N GLU A 32 -6.37 -28.68 2.60
CA GLU A 32 -6.55 -30.11 2.88
C GLU A 32 -7.42 -30.79 1.81
N LEU A 33 -8.50 -30.16 1.36
CA LEU A 33 -9.36 -30.68 0.28
C LEU A 33 -8.64 -30.71 -1.08
N VAL A 34 -7.80 -29.72 -1.38
CA VAL A 34 -6.99 -29.70 -2.61
C VAL A 34 -5.93 -30.82 -2.61
N LEU A 35 -5.34 -31.12 -1.44
CA LEU A 35 -4.38 -32.22 -1.31
C LEU A 35 -5.04 -33.60 -1.44
N ASP A 36 -6.29 -33.76 -0.98
CA ASP A 36 -7.02 -35.02 -1.09
C ASP A 36 -7.55 -35.28 -2.51
N GLU A 37 -7.90 -34.24 -3.29
CA GLU A 37 -8.32 -34.39 -4.70
C GLU A 37 -7.14 -34.75 -5.64
N GLU A 38 -5.93 -34.26 -5.36
CA GLU A 38 -4.76 -34.48 -6.23
C GLU A 38 -4.22 -35.93 -6.14
N VAL A 39 -4.62 -36.70 -5.13
CA VAL A 39 -4.15 -38.09 -4.91
C VAL A 39 -5.04 -39.15 -5.58
N VAL A 40 -6.18 -38.78 -6.16
CA VAL A 40 -7.10 -39.73 -6.82
C VAL A 40 -7.42 -39.33 -8.26
N SER A 41 -6.47 -39.48 -9.19
CA SER A 41 -6.77 -39.95 -10.57
C SER A 41 -5.56 -40.07 -11.49
N HIS A 42 -4.90 -41.23 -11.49
CA HIS A 42 -4.22 -41.73 -12.69
C HIS A 42 -4.47 -43.23 -12.87
N ARG A 43 -5.67 -43.58 -13.37
CA ARG A 43 -5.93 -44.91 -13.92
C ARG A 43 -5.62 -44.87 -15.42
N PHE A 44 -4.47 -45.42 -15.79
CA PHE A 44 -4.01 -45.54 -17.16
C PHE A 44 -4.98 -46.37 -18.02
N ALA A 45 -5.37 -45.84 -19.18
CA ALA A 45 -5.91 -46.61 -20.30
C ALA A 45 -4.88 -46.65 -21.44
N PRO A 46 -4.66 -47.80 -22.10
CA PRO A 46 -3.67 -47.90 -23.18
C PRO A 46 -4.22 -47.31 -24.47
N ALA A 47 -3.47 -46.38 -25.09
CA ALA A 47 -3.79 -45.81 -26.38
C ALA A 47 -3.41 -46.78 -27.52
N THR A 48 -4.38 -47.07 -28.39
CA THR A 48 -4.21 -47.87 -29.61
C THR A 48 -4.16 -46.88 -30.80
N MET A 49 -3.13 -46.97 -31.66
CA MET A 49 -2.99 -46.19 -32.89
C MET A 49 -3.92 -46.70 -33.99
N SER A 50 -4.58 -45.79 -34.72
CA SER A 50 -4.96 -46.03 -36.11
C SER A 50 -5.07 -44.74 -36.93
N HIS A 51 -4.91 -44.93 -38.24
CA HIS A 51 -4.55 -44.01 -39.31
C HIS A 51 -5.61 -42.98 -39.75
N VAL A 52 -5.07 -41.95 -40.42
CA VAL A 52 -5.68 -40.99 -41.37
C VAL A 52 -6.70 -41.60 -42.34
N VAL A 53 -7.85 -40.93 -42.56
CA VAL A 53 -8.53 -40.74 -43.87
C VAL A 53 -9.39 -39.45 -43.84
N ASN A 54 -9.23 -38.62 -44.88
CA ASN A 54 -10.12 -37.52 -45.31
C ASN A 54 -11.34 -38.08 -46.09
N SER A 55 -12.57 -37.58 -45.85
CA SER A 55 -13.57 -37.38 -46.93
C SER A 55 -14.91 -36.75 -46.48
N LEU A 56 -15.34 -35.74 -47.25
CA LEU A 56 -16.69 -35.45 -47.78
C LEU A 56 -17.88 -35.04 -46.86
N HIS A 57 -18.30 -33.77 -47.07
CA HIS A 57 -19.63 -33.30 -47.55
C HIS A 57 -20.91 -33.64 -46.76
N SER A 58 -21.62 -32.62 -46.28
CA SER A 58 -23.02 -32.23 -46.65
C SER A 58 -23.84 -32.20 -45.36
N GLN A 59 -24.86 -31.38 -45.09
CA GLN A 59 -25.68 -30.45 -45.85
C GLN A 59 -26.58 -29.71 -44.82
N ASP A 60 -27.02 -28.50 -45.15
CA ASP A 60 -28.38 -27.95 -44.91
C ASP A 60 -28.90 -27.81 -43.45
N GLN A 61 -29.60 -26.75 -43.03
CA GLN A 61 -30.51 -25.85 -43.74
C GLN A 61 -30.95 -24.70 -42.79
N PHE A 62 -31.27 -23.53 -43.37
CA PHE A 62 -32.46 -22.65 -43.14
C PHE A 62 -32.90 -22.29 -41.70
N SER A 63 -33.29 -21.07 -41.29
CA SER A 63 -33.79 -19.82 -41.90
C SER A 63 -33.60 -18.71 -40.83
N GLY A 64 -33.41 -17.42 -41.09
CA GLY A 64 -34.22 -16.53 -41.91
C GLY A 64 -35.11 -15.66 -41.00
N ASN A 65 -34.78 -14.37 -40.85
CA ASN A 65 -35.74 -13.26 -40.73
C ASN A 65 -35.02 -11.92 -40.89
N GLU A 66 -35.23 -11.31 -42.05
CA GLU A 66 -34.90 -9.94 -42.39
C GLU A 66 -35.97 -8.95 -41.94
N ILE A 67 -35.64 -7.65 -42.04
CA ILE A 67 -36.42 -6.50 -42.58
C ILE A 67 -36.05 -5.25 -41.74
N MET A 68 -35.12 -4.40 -42.16
CA MET A 68 -35.13 -3.38 -43.24
C MET A 68 -35.53 -1.98 -42.74
N LYS A 69 -34.60 -1.02 -42.86
CA LYS A 69 -34.85 0.34 -43.36
C LYS A 69 -33.55 1.11 -43.61
N ASP A 70 -33.27 1.31 -44.89
CA ASP A 70 -32.41 2.34 -45.50
C ASP A 70 -33.36 3.45 -46.08
N PRO A 71 -32.93 4.53 -46.78
CA PRO A 71 -31.57 4.96 -47.20
C PRO A 71 -31.29 6.49 -47.12
N ASN A 72 -30.04 6.93 -47.40
CA ASN A 72 -29.68 7.90 -48.48
C ASN A 72 -28.25 8.48 -48.43
N GLY A 73 -27.57 8.50 -49.60
CA GLY A 73 -26.50 9.45 -50.03
C GLY A 73 -25.07 8.86 -50.14
N VAL A 74 -24.61 8.23 -51.24
CA VAL A 74 -24.14 8.70 -52.58
C VAL A 74 -22.77 9.42 -52.61
N PHE A 75 -21.78 8.79 -53.28
CA PHE A 75 -20.79 9.24 -54.31
C PHE A 75 -19.54 8.30 -54.27
N ASP A 76 -19.37 7.35 -55.21
CA ASP A 76 -18.57 7.39 -56.47
C ASP A 76 -17.06 7.68 -56.27
N SER A 77 -16.05 7.06 -56.91
CA SER A 77 -15.96 6.35 -58.19
C SER A 77 -14.59 5.62 -58.32
N SER A 78 -14.63 4.41 -58.89
CA SER A 78 -13.74 3.79 -59.91
C SER A 78 -12.21 3.93 -59.90
N ARG A 79 -11.49 2.79 -60.00
CA ARG A 79 -10.79 2.35 -61.25
C ARG A 79 -10.10 0.98 -61.13
N ASN A 80 -10.40 0.13 -62.12
CA ASN A 80 -9.84 -1.18 -62.44
C ASN A 80 -8.40 -1.10 -63.00
N PHE A 81 -7.66 -2.22 -62.94
CA PHE A 81 -7.03 -2.85 -64.12
C PHE A 81 -6.78 -4.35 -63.88
N ASN A 82 -7.11 -5.15 -64.89
CA ASN A 82 -6.98 -6.61 -64.99
C ASN A 82 -5.84 -6.99 -65.95
N ALA A 83 -5.44 -8.27 -65.86
CA ALA A 83 -4.90 -9.14 -66.92
C ALA A 83 -3.38 -8.99 -67.26
N SER A 84 -2.60 -10.02 -67.63
CA SER A 84 -2.88 -11.32 -68.25
C SER A 84 -1.63 -12.25 -68.28
N ARG A 85 -1.88 -13.58 -68.22
CA ARG A 85 -1.38 -14.72 -69.07
C ARG A 85 0.11 -15.16 -69.04
N GLU A 86 0.40 -16.42 -68.67
CA GLU A 86 0.68 -17.66 -69.50
C GLU A 86 2.19 -17.87 -69.75
N ALA A 87 2.82 -19.06 -69.88
CA ALA A 87 2.52 -20.48 -69.70
C ALA A 87 3.81 -21.34 -69.97
N ALA A 88 3.77 -22.65 -69.60
CA ALA A 88 4.44 -23.84 -70.19
C ALA A 88 5.91 -24.20 -69.81
N ASN A 89 6.16 -25.33 -69.10
CA ASN A 89 6.49 -26.74 -69.53
C ASN A 89 7.96 -26.95 -69.99
N ASP A 90 8.70 -28.06 -69.81
CA ASP A 90 8.59 -29.41 -69.18
C ASP A 90 9.99 -30.14 -69.30
N HIS A 91 10.18 -31.29 -68.62
CA HIS A 91 11.24 -32.33 -68.72
C HIS A 91 12.67 -32.04 -68.19
N GLY A 92 13.46 -32.92 -67.55
CA GLY A 92 13.34 -34.32 -67.15
C GLY A 92 14.75 -35.01 -67.03
N SER A 93 15.04 -35.62 -65.87
CA SER A 93 15.92 -36.81 -65.62
C SER A 93 17.46 -36.72 -65.39
N LEU A 94 17.86 -37.44 -64.31
CA LEU A 94 19.02 -38.35 -64.09
C LEU A 94 20.43 -37.87 -63.60
N GLN A 95 20.68 -38.27 -62.35
CA GLN A 95 21.87 -38.96 -61.78
C GLN A 95 23.12 -38.22 -61.25
N MET A 96 23.37 -38.53 -59.97
CA MET A 96 24.64 -38.87 -59.30
C MET A 96 25.64 -37.77 -58.92
N ARG A 97 25.85 -37.71 -57.59
CA ARG A 97 27.16 -37.68 -56.91
C ARG A 97 27.89 -36.33 -56.89
N ASP A 98 27.73 -35.62 -55.76
CA ASP A 98 28.84 -35.40 -54.83
C ASP A 98 28.30 -34.96 -53.45
N LYS A 99 28.29 -35.91 -52.53
CA LYS A 99 28.39 -35.62 -51.09
C LYS A 99 29.81 -35.08 -50.89
N ASN A 100 29.98 -34.00 -50.12
CA ASN A 100 31.18 -33.61 -49.35
C ASN A 100 31.37 -32.08 -49.15
N VAL A 101 30.35 -31.24 -49.37
CA VAL A 101 30.44 -29.79 -49.06
C VAL A 101 29.19 -29.31 -48.31
N SER A 102 28.89 -29.94 -47.18
CA SER A 102 27.87 -29.42 -46.25
C SER A 102 28.13 -29.94 -44.84
N LEU A 103 29.26 -29.52 -44.25
CA LEU A 103 29.57 -29.74 -42.83
C LEU A 103 30.70 -28.81 -42.41
N LYS A 104 30.52 -27.51 -42.64
CA LYS A 104 31.36 -26.46 -42.02
C LYS A 104 30.73 -25.08 -41.94
N ILE A 105 29.46 -24.91 -42.33
CA ILE A 105 28.76 -23.61 -42.29
C ILE A 105 27.57 -23.63 -41.31
N VAL A 106 27.25 -24.76 -40.68
CA VAL A 106 26.08 -24.87 -39.78
C VAL A 106 26.44 -24.70 -38.29
N ASP A 107 27.71 -24.84 -37.89
CA ASP A 107 28.11 -24.73 -36.47
C ASP A 107 28.41 -23.30 -35.99
N GLU A 108 28.49 -22.31 -36.88
CA GLU A 108 28.90 -20.94 -36.50
C GLU A 108 27.72 -19.98 -36.21
N CYS A 109 26.47 -20.44 -36.37
CA CYS A 109 25.27 -19.60 -36.18
C CYS A 109 24.45 -19.90 -34.92
N GLU A 110 24.64 -21.04 -34.23
CA GLU A 110 23.91 -21.34 -32.98
C GLU A 110 24.61 -20.80 -31.72
N ASP A 111 25.95 -20.80 -31.68
CA ASP A 111 26.71 -20.33 -30.51
C ASP A 111 26.58 -18.81 -30.27
N GLN A 112 26.51 -18.01 -31.33
CA GLN A 112 26.38 -16.54 -31.21
C GLN A 112 25.00 -16.09 -30.69
N ASN A 113 23.94 -16.84 -31.01
CA ASN A 113 22.61 -16.51 -30.52
C ASN A 113 22.40 -16.92 -29.06
N PHE A 114 23.03 -18.01 -28.60
CA PHE A 114 22.95 -18.47 -27.21
C PHE A 114 23.74 -17.56 -26.26
N THR A 115 24.97 -17.17 -26.61
CA THR A 115 25.77 -16.22 -25.81
C THR A 115 25.17 -14.81 -25.79
N SER A 116 24.58 -14.33 -26.89
CA SER A 116 23.94 -13.00 -26.91
C SER A 116 22.65 -12.94 -26.06
N CYS A 117 21.94 -14.06 -25.93
CA CYS A 117 20.76 -14.17 -25.06
C CYS A 117 21.16 -14.22 -23.58
N GLU A 118 22.20 -14.97 -23.20
CA GLU A 118 22.71 -14.98 -21.82
C GLU A 118 23.28 -13.61 -21.39
N GLU A 119 24.05 -12.92 -22.23
CA GLU A 119 24.57 -11.58 -21.92
C GLU A 119 23.45 -10.55 -21.73
N LYS A 120 22.44 -10.55 -22.60
CA LYS A 120 21.27 -9.67 -22.46
C LYS A 120 20.49 -9.97 -21.19
N GLN A 121 20.30 -11.25 -20.85
CA GLN A 121 19.57 -11.65 -19.64
C GLN A 121 20.35 -11.32 -18.35
N PHE A 122 21.68 -11.38 -18.38
CA PHE A 122 22.56 -10.95 -17.29
C PHE A 122 22.54 -9.42 -17.10
N SER A 123 22.69 -8.64 -18.18
CA SER A 123 22.64 -7.17 -18.16
C SER A 123 21.32 -6.63 -17.59
N GLU A 124 20.19 -7.24 -17.96
CA GLU A 124 18.85 -6.92 -17.46
C GLU A 124 18.68 -7.21 -15.96
N LYS A 125 19.33 -8.26 -15.43
CA LYS A 125 19.34 -8.57 -14.00
C LYS A 125 20.21 -7.57 -13.23
N TRP A 126 21.40 -7.23 -13.74
CA TRP A 126 22.28 -6.23 -13.13
C TRP A 126 21.67 -4.84 -13.10
N ARG A 127 21.01 -4.40 -14.17
CA ARG A 127 20.31 -3.12 -14.20
C ARG A 127 19.20 -3.06 -13.15
N ARG A 128 18.41 -4.13 -13.01
CA ARG A 128 17.38 -4.24 -11.97
C ARG A 128 17.97 -4.26 -10.55
N LEU A 129 19.12 -4.91 -10.37
CA LEU A 129 19.81 -4.94 -9.09
C LEU A 129 20.35 -3.55 -8.71
N LEU A 130 21.01 -2.86 -9.64
CA LEU A 130 21.50 -1.50 -9.45
C LEU A 130 20.37 -0.51 -9.17
N TRP A 131 19.25 -0.62 -9.87
CA TRP A 131 18.07 0.19 -9.61
C TRP A 131 17.52 -0.03 -8.19
N LYS A 132 17.37 -1.28 -7.76
CA LYS A 132 16.98 -1.61 -6.37
C LYS A 132 17.97 -1.03 -5.36
N ILE A 133 19.27 -1.22 -5.57
CA ILE A 133 20.31 -0.68 -4.68
C ILE A 133 20.21 0.85 -4.60
N CYS A 134 19.98 1.53 -5.72
CA CYS A 134 19.83 2.98 -5.76
C CYS A 134 18.61 3.44 -4.95
N VAL A 135 17.45 2.79 -5.12
CA VAL A 135 16.24 3.07 -4.33
C VAL A 135 16.47 2.84 -2.84
N TYR A 136 17.14 1.74 -2.45
CA TYR A 136 17.50 1.49 -1.06
C TYR A 136 18.48 2.54 -0.52
N LEU A 137 19.45 2.98 -1.31
CA LEU A 137 20.37 4.04 -0.91
C LEU A 137 19.66 5.37 -0.66
N VAL A 138 18.75 5.77 -1.55
CA VAL A 138 17.99 7.02 -1.38
C VAL A 138 17.10 6.95 -0.14
N THR A 139 16.43 5.82 0.09
CA THR A 139 15.56 5.64 1.27
C THR A 139 16.36 5.58 2.58
N ILE A 140 17.51 4.89 2.61
CA ILE A 140 18.42 4.89 3.77
C ILE A 140 19.01 6.28 3.99
N GLY A 141 19.42 6.97 2.92
CA GLY A 141 19.93 8.34 2.99
C GLY A 141 18.90 9.31 3.56
N MET A 142 17.64 9.20 3.13
CA MET A 142 16.52 9.94 3.70
C MET A 142 16.35 9.64 5.20
N LEU A 143 16.43 8.37 5.61
CA LEU A 143 16.30 7.97 7.02
C LEU A 143 17.44 8.54 7.87
N ILE A 144 18.69 8.42 7.41
CA ILE A 144 19.87 8.99 8.10
C ILE A 144 19.71 10.51 8.22
N SER A 145 19.25 11.16 7.15
CA SER A 145 19.02 12.60 7.11
C SER A 145 17.99 13.04 8.16
N LEU A 146 16.90 12.28 8.32
CA LEU A 146 15.88 12.53 9.35
C LEU A 146 16.44 12.33 10.76
N LEU A 147 17.27 11.30 10.98
CA LEU A 147 17.90 11.03 12.27
C LEU A 147 18.96 12.07 12.65
N MET A 148 19.63 12.68 11.68
CA MET A 148 20.55 13.80 11.87
C MET A 148 19.83 15.11 12.21
N GLY A 149 18.49 15.13 12.23
CA GLY A 149 17.71 16.32 12.58
C GLY A 149 17.59 17.34 11.46
N LEU A 150 17.82 16.95 10.19
CA LEU A 150 17.56 17.82 9.04
C LEU A 150 16.05 18.06 8.90
N ASN A 151 15.70 19.17 8.24
CA ASN A 151 14.31 19.57 8.07
C ASN A 151 13.47 18.49 7.37
N MET A 152 12.50 17.91 8.09
CA MET A 152 11.68 16.77 7.63
C MET A 152 11.04 17.00 6.26
N SER A 153 10.55 18.20 5.97
CA SER A 153 9.91 18.53 4.70
C SER A 153 10.91 18.53 3.53
N TRP A 154 12.07 19.17 3.70
CA TRP A 154 13.10 19.22 2.66
C TRP A 154 13.70 17.84 2.39
N THR A 155 13.93 17.05 3.44
CA THR A 155 14.45 15.68 3.29
C THR A 155 13.47 14.79 2.53
N ALA A 156 12.18 14.86 2.84
CA ALA A 156 11.15 14.08 2.17
C ALA A 156 11.01 14.47 0.68
N ILE A 157 10.98 15.78 0.37
CA ILE A 157 10.86 16.27 -1.02
C ILE A 157 12.11 15.89 -1.82
N THR A 158 13.31 16.03 -1.24
CA THR A 158 14.55 15.68 -1.93
C THR A 158 14.64 14.19 -2.22
N ALA A 159 14.24 13.35 -1.26
CA ALA A 159 14.18 11.90 -1.46
C ALA A 159 13.14 11.51 -2.51
N ALA A 160 11.96 12.12 -2.48
CA ALA A 160 10.92 11.89 -3.48
C ALA A 160 11.40 12.29 -4.89
N LEU A 161 12.04 13.46 -5.02
CA LEU A 161 12.60 13.93 -6.29
C LEU A 161 13.70 13.00 -6.79
N ALA A 162 14.62 12.59 -5.92
CA ALA A 162 15.67 11.64 -6.27
C ALA A 162 15.09 10.30 -6.76
N LEU A 163 14.05 9.78 -6.09
CA LEU A 163 13.37 8.55 -6.52
C LEU A 163 12.68 8.71 -7.88
N VAL A 164 12.04 9.85 -8.15
CA VAL A 164 11.44 10.13 -9.47
C VAL A 164 12.50 10.18 -10.57
N VAL A 165 13.64 10.81 -10.31
CA VAL A 165 14.77 10.86 -11.27
C VAL A 165 15.35 9.47 -11.51
N VAL A 166 15.47 8.64 -10.47
CA VAL A 166 15.99 7.27 -10.57
C VAL A 166 15.02 6.31 -11.29
N ASP A 167 13.71 6.50 -11.13
CA ASP A 167 12.69 5.66 -11.76
C ASP A 167 12.48 5.99 -13.25
N PHE A 168 12.92 7.16 -13.73
CA PHE A 168 12.70 7.66 -15.10
C PHE A 168 11.23 7.51 -15.57
N LYS A 169 10.29 7.50 -14.61
CA LYS A 169 8.88 7.22 -14.84
C LYS A 169 8.08 8.50 -14.77
N ASP A 170 6.92 8.52 -15.45
CA ASP A 170 6.01 9.66 -15.38
C ASP A 170 5.61 9.94 -13.93
N ALA A 171 5.99 11.13 -13.44
CA ALA A 171 5.72 11.57 -12.07
C ALA A 171 4.21 11.56 -11.73
N ARG A 172 3.35 11.56 -12.76
CA ARG A 172 1.89 11.48 -12.64
C ARG A 172 1.44 10.28 -11.82
N GLU A 173 1.92 9.07 -12.13
CA GLU A 173 1.52 7.85 -11.40
C GLU A 173 1.94 7.89 -9.93
N CYS A 174 3.10 8.50 -9.65
CA CYS A 174 3.58 8.68 -8.27
C CYS A 174 2.73 9.70 -7.51
N LEU A 175 2.37 10.81 -8.17
CA LEU A 175 1.56 11.87 -7.59
C LEU A 175 0.10 11.47 -7.37
N GLU A 176 -0.46 10.56 -8.18
CA GLU A 176 -1.81 10.02 -8.00
C GLU A 176 -1.95 9.16 -6.73
N LYS A 177 -0.85 8.58 -6.24
CA LYS A 177 -0.83 7.83 -4.98
C LYS A 177 -0.94 8.73 -3.74
N VAL A 178 -0.73 10.03 -3.89
CA VAL A 178 -0.85 10.99 -2.78
C VAL A 178 -2.31 11.22 -2.41
N SER A 179 -2.61 11.17 -1.12
CA SER A 179 -3.95 11.47 -0.60
C SER A 179 -4.17 12.98 -0.43
N TYR A 180 -4.46 13.70 -1.52
CA TYR A 180 -4.69 15.15 -1.50
C TYR A 180 -5.78 15.59 -0.51
N SER A 181 -6.88 14.83 -0.40
CA SER A 181 -7.95 15.10 0.56
C SER A 181 -7.43 15.13 2.01
N LEU A 182 -6.49 14.24 2.33
CA LEU A 182 -5.91 14.16 3.66
C LEU A 182 -4.91 15.30 3.91
N LEU A 183 -4.15 15.71 2.90
CA LEU A 183 -3.24 16.85 2.99
C LEU A 183 -4.02 18.15 3.26
N ILE A 184 -5.09 18.40 2.50
CA ILE A 184 -5.98 19.56 2.69
C ILE A 184 -6.63 19.52 4.08
N PHE A 185 -7.06 18.34 4.54
CA PHE A 185 -7.60 18.16 5.88
C PHE A 185 -6.61 18.58 6.98
N PHE A 186 -5.35 18.15 6.91
CA PHE A 186 -4.34 18.57 7.90
C PHE A 186 -4.04 20.07 7.83
N CYS A 187 -3.95 20.65 6.64
CA CYS A 187 -3.82 22.10 6.49
C CYS A 187 -4.97 22.85 7.18
N GLY A 188 -6.22 22.42 6.93
CA GLY A 188 -7.39 23.01 7.58
C GLY A 188 -7.40 22.82 9.10
N MET A 189 -7.00 21.65 9.59
CA MET A 189 -6.90 21.36 11.02
C MET A 189 -5.87 22.27 11.70
N PHE A 190 -4.67 22.42 11.15
CA PHE A 190 -3.64 23.29 11.74
C PHE A 190 -4.05 24.76 11.73
N ILE A 191 -4.67 25.25 10.65
CA ILE A 191 -5.20 26.62 10.58
C ILE A 191 -6.30 26.82 11.64
N THR A 192 -7.20 25.85 11.78
CA THR A 192 -8.30 25.90 12.77
C THR A 192 -7.76 25.87 14.19
N VAL A 193 -6.75 25.05 14.48
CA VAL A 193 -6.13 24.97 15.81
C VAL A 193 -5.36 26.25 16.14
N ASP A 194 -4.59 26.82 15.20
CA ASP A 194 -3.94 28.12 15.41
C ASP A 194 -4.96 29.23 15.64
N GLY A 195 -6.01 29.28 14.83
CA GLY A 195 -7.12 30.22 14.99
C GLY A 195 -7.81 30.06 16.34
N PHE A 196 -8.09 28.83 16.77
CA PHE A 196 -8.66 28.52 18.06
C PHE A 196 -7.73 28.93 19.21
N ASN A 197 -6.42 28.73 19.08
CA ASN A 197 -5.43 29.16 20.07
C ASN A 197 -5.44 30.68 20.27
N ARG A 198 -5.60 31.45 19.18
CA ARG A 198 -5.68 32.93 19.22
C ARG A 198 -6.93 33.46 19.90
N THR A 199 -8.01 32.67 20.02
CA THR A 199 -9.22 33.11 20.72
C THR A 199 -9.04 33.28 22.23
N GLY A 200 -7.97 32.70 22.80
CA GLY A 200 -7.76 32.66 24.25
C GLY A 200 -8.64 31.67 25.00
N ILE A 201 -9.64 31.04 24.35
CA ILE A 201 -10.50 30.01 24.96
C ILE A 201 -9.66 28.85 25.52
N PRO A 202 -8.65 28.30 24.80
CA PRO A 202 -7.81 27.25 25.36
C PRO A 202 -7.04 27.67 26.62
N SER A 203 -6.61 28.94 26.67
CA SER A 203 -5.91 29.48 27.84
C SER A 203 -6.86 29.60 29.02
N ALA A 204 -8.05 30.18 28.82
CA ALA A 204 -9.06 30.28 29.88
C ALA A 204 -9.50 28.90 30.40
N PHE A 205 -9.63 27.91 29.50
CA PHE A 205 -9.92 26.53 29.88
C PHE A 205 -8.79 25.91 30.70
N TRP A 206 -7.54 26.12 30.29
CA TRP A 206 -6.38 25.66 31.05
C TRP A 206 -6.31 26.28 32.44
N ASP A 207 -6.48 27.60 32.55
CA ASP A 207 -6.41 28.32 33.83
C ASP A 207 -7.48 27.83 34.82
N PHE A 208 -8.65 27.40 34.32
CA PHE A 208 -9.69 26.77 35.12
C PHE A 208 -9.34 25.34 35.56
N MET A 209 -8.68 24.56 34.70
CA MET A 209 -8.35 23.15 34.98
C MET A 209 -7.03 22.98 35.76
N GLU A 210 -6.10 23.91 35.63
CA GLU A 210 -4.77 23.87 36.24
C GLU A 210 -4.78 23.55 37.74
N PRO A 211 -5.66 24.13 38.59
CA PRO A 211 -5.71 23.80 40.01
C PRO A 211 -5.98 22.33 40.30
N TYR A 212 -6.70 21.65 39.41
CA TYR A 212 -7.09 20.24 39.53
C TYR A 212 -6.14 19.31 38.78
N ALA A 213 -5.33 19.83 37.85
CA ALA A 213 -4.43 19.07 37.00
C ALA A 213 -2.96 19.09 37.49
N LYS A 214 -2.73 19.51 38.74
CA LYS A 214 -1.39 19.56 39.33
C LYS A 214 -0.79 18.16 39.48
N ILE A 215 0.50 18.04 39.18
CA ILE A 215 1.21 16.75 39.07
C ILE A 215 1.79 16.28 40.42
N ASP A 216 1.48 17.00 41.50
CA ASP A 216 1.90 16.71 42.87
C ASP A 216 1.20 15.48 43.48
N HIS A 217 0.02 15.11 42.98
CA HIS A 217 -0.73 13.95 43.45
C HIS A 217 -1.34 13.16 42.28
N ALA A 218 -1.61 11.87 42.51
CA ALA A 218 -2.13 10.96 41.48
C ALA A 218 -3.45 11.43 40.86
N GLY A 219 -4.29 12.13 41.64
CA GLY A 219 -5.54 12.71 41.15
C GLY A 219 -5.33 13.74 40.04
N GLY A 220 -4.39 14.68 40.20
CA GLY A 220 -4.18 15.70 39.18
C GLY A 220 -3.46 15.18 37.93
N VAL A 221 -2.62 14.15 38.06
CA VAL A 221 -2.09 13.39 36.91
C VAL A 221 -3.23 12.75 36.11
N ALA A 222 -4.22 12.16 36.79
CA ALA A 222 -5.37 11.56 36.13
C ALA A 222 -6.25 12.62 35.41
N VAL A 223 -6.50 13.76 36.06
CA VAL A 223 -7.24 14.88 35.43
C VAL A 223 -6.50 15.40 34.20
N LEU A 224 -5.19 15.61 34.30
CA LEU A 224 -4.36 16.03 33.17
C LEU A 224 -4.43 15.02 32.01
N ALA A 225 -4.35 13.73 32.31
CA ALA A 225 -4.45 12.68 31.31
C ALA A 225 -5.83 12.68 30.61
N VAL A 226 -6.92 12.89 31.35
CA VAL A 226 -8.27 12.99 30.76
C VAL A 226 -8.37 14.21 29.84
N VAL A 227 -7.84 15.37 30.27
CA VAL A 227 -7.83 16.59 29.45
C VAL A 227 -7.06 16.35 28.15
N ILE A 228 -5.85 15.78 28.23
CA ILE A 228 -5.03 15.47 27.05
C ILE A 228 -5.77 14.48 26.15
N LEU A 229 -6.37 13.42 26.70
CA LEU A 229 -7.11 12.41 25.93
C LEU A 229 -8.25 13.04 25.12
N VAL A 230 -9.05 13.90 25.75
CA VAL A 230 -10.18 14.58 25.09
C VAL A 230 -9.66 15.52 24.01
N LEU A 231 -8.67 16.35 24.33
CA LEU A 231 -8.14 17.33 23.38
C LEU A 231 -7.46 16.65 22.19
N SER A 232 -6.72 15.56 22.43
CA SER A 232 -6.05 14.78 21.38
C SER A 232 -7.04 14.10 20.43
N ASN A 233 -8.25 13.78 20.87
CA ASN A 233 -9.28 13.23 19.99
C ASN A 233 -10.09 14.30 19.24
N LEU A 234 -10.09 15.54 19.75
CA LEU A 234 -10.78 16.67 19.10
C LEU A 234 -9.87 17.40 18.10
N ALA A 235 -8.63 17.66 18.48
CA ALA A 235 -7.65 18.46 17.73
C ALA A 235 -6.52 17.62 17.11
N SER A 236 -6.49 16.29 17.32
CA SER A 236 -5.36 15.39 17.01
C SER A 236 -4.15 15.55 17.93
N ASN A 237 -3.26 14.56 17.88
CA ASN A 237 -2.09 14.44 18.75
C ASN A 237 -1.13 15.64 18.63
N VAL A 238 -0.68 15.96 17.41
CA VAL A 238 0.32 17.02 17.19
C VAL A 238 -0.21 18.39 17.62
N PRO A 239 -1.42 18.82 17.19
CA PRO A 239 -1.92 20.13 17.61
C PRO A 239 -2.20 20.20 19.11
N THR A 240 -2.63 19.11 19.75
CA THR A 240 -2.83 19.06 21.20
C THR A 240 -1.54 19.30 21.98
N VAL A 241 -0.43 18.70 21.56
CA VAL A 241 0.87 18.93 22.21
C VAL A 241 1.32 20.37 22.03
N LEU A 242 1.06 20.99 20.88
CA LEU A 242 1.37 22.40 20.64
C LEU A 242 0.51 23.34 21.52
N LEU A 243 -0.77 23.01 21.72
CA LEU A 243 -1.69 23.78 22.56
C LEU A 243 -1.35 23.68 24.06
N LEU A 244 -1.08 22.46 24.55
CA LEU A 244 -0.90 22.21 25.98
C LEU A 244 0.55 22.26 26.45
N GLY A 245 1.52 21.98 25.58
CA GLY A 245 2.92 21.75 25.99
C GLY A 245 3.55 22.91 26.74
N VAL A 246 3.34 24.15 26.26
CA VAL A 246 3.86 25.36 26.92
C VAL A 246 3.26 25.54 28.31
N ARG A 247 1.95 25.28 28.46
CA ARG A 247 1.21 25.46 29.72
C ARG A 247 1.53 24.37 30.74
N VAL A 248 1.54 23.12 30.30
CA VAL A 248 1.90 21.95 31.10
C VAL A 248 3.35 22.08 31.59
N GLY A 249 4.27 22.52 30.72
CA GLY A 249 5.67 22.79 31.11
C GLY A 249 5.80 23.92 32.12
N ALA A 250 5.09 25.04 31.91
CA ALA A 250 5.14 26.18 32.82
C ALA A 250 4.56 25.85 34.22
N SER A 251 3.44 25.13 34.27
CA SER A 251 2.82 24.70 35.53
C SER A 251 3.73 23.78 36.35
N ALA A 252 4.49 22.92 35.66
CA ALA A 252 5.46 22.03 36.30
C ALA A 252 6.70 22.77 36.83
N ALA A 253 7.23 23.71 36.05
CA ALA A 253 8.36 24.55 36.44
C ALA A 253 8.05 25.37 37.71
N ALA A 254 6.78 25.78 37.89
CA ALA A 254 6.31 26.49 39.08
C ALA A 254 6.33 25.63 40.36
N ILE A 255 6.26 24.30 40.23
CA ILE A 255 6.30 23.37 41.38
C ILE A 255 7.74 22.98 41.71
N SER A 256 8.52 22.55 40.70
CA SER A 256 9.94 22.23 40.87
C SER A 256 10.63 22.09 39.50
N ALA A 257 11.77 22.77 39.32
CA ALA A 257 12.58 22.67 38.11
C ALA A 257 13.11 21.24 37.86
N ALA A 258 13.22 20.40 38.89
CA ALA A 258 13.60 18.99 38.74
C ALA A 258 12.47 18.09 38.19
N SER A 259 11.23 18.59 38.20
CA SER A 259 10.01 17.82 37.89
C SER A 259 9.44 18.10 36.51
N GLU A 260 10.05 18.97 35.70
CA GLU A 260 9.56 19.32 34.35
C GLU A 260 9.45 18.11 33.39
N LYS A 261 10.30 17.09 33.58
CA LYS A 261 10.33 15.92 32.70
C LYS A 261 9.06 15.08 32.78
N LYS A 262 8.48 14.92 33.98
CA LYS A 262 7.28 14.10 34.24
C LYS A 262 6.05 14.58 33.46
N PRO A 263 5.66 15.87 33.47
CA PRO A 263 4.59 16.43 32.66
C PRO A 263 4.78 16.22 31.17
N TRP A 264 5.98 16.45 30.65
CA TRP A 264 6.29 16.22 29.24
C TRP A 264 6.17 14.74 28.87
N LEU A 265 6.57 13.84 29.77
CA LEU A 265 6.40 12.39 29.61
C LEU A 265 4.92 11.98 29.63
N ILE A 266 4.13 12.51 30.56
CA ILE A 266 2.67 12.29 30.62
C ILE A 266 2.02 12.82 29.35
N LEU A 267 2.36 14.05 28.94
CA LEU A 267 1.82 14.67 27.74
C LEU A 267 2.13 13.84 26.50
N ALA A 268 3.41 13.49 26.30
CA ALA A 268 3.84 12.69 25.16
C ALA A 268 3.21 11.29 25.17
N TRP A 269 3.12 10.63 26.33
CA TRP A 269 2.51 9.31 26.44
C TRP A 269 1.02 9.36 26.15
N VAL A 270 0.28 10.19 26.88
CA VAL A 270 -1.18 10.26 26.79
C VAL A 270 -1.62 10.78 25.43
N SER A 271 -0.98 11.81 24.88
CA SER A 271 -1.33 12.31 23.54
C SER A 271 -1.09 11.25 22.46
N THR A 272 -0.01 10.48 22.57
CA THR A 272 0.29 9.41 21.59
C THR A 272 -0.74 8.29 21.67
N VAL A 273 -1.03 7.81 22.89
CA VAL A 273 -1.95 6.68 23.11
C VAL A 273 -3.41 7.10 22.85
N ALA A 274 -3.79 8.33 23.15
CA ALA A 274 -5.13 8.85 22.88
C ALA A 274 -5.52 8.78 21.40
N GLY A 275 -4.55 8.78 20.49
CA GLY A 275 -4.78 8.57 19.06
C GLY A 275 -5.39 7.20 18.72
N ASN A 276 -5.28 6.20 19.60
CA ASN A 276 -5.91 4.89 19.41
C ASN A 276 -7.42 4.91 19.73
N LEU A 277 -7.91 5.93 20.43
CA LEU A 277 -9.29 5.96 20.92
C LEU A 277 -10.27 6.02 19.77
N SER A 278 -10.09 6.97 18.86
CA SER A 278 -11.00 7.24 17.76
C SER A 278 -10.28 7.28 16.42
N LEU A 279 -11.03 7.10 15.35
CA LEU A 279 -10.50 7.18 13.99
C LEU A 279 -9.90 8.56 13.67
N LEU A 280 -10.47 9.63 14.24
CA LEU A 280 -10.04 11.01 14.04
C LEU A 280 -8.85 11.42 14.94
N GLY A 281 -8.60 10.66 16.02
CA GLY A 281 -7.60 11.02 17.02
C GLY A 281 -6.18 11.04 16.48
N SER A 282 -5.86 10.20 15.49
CA SER A 282 -4.52 10.13 14.91
C SER A 282 -4.53 10.27 13.39
N ALA A 283 -3.54 11.02 12.88
CA ALA A 283 -3.24 11.10 11.47
C ALA A 283 -3.00 9.73 10.83
N ALA A 284 -2.33 8.82 11.55
CA ALA A 284 -2.05 7.48 11.06
C ALA A 284 -3.34 6.67 10.78
N ASN A 285 -4.35 6.80 11.64
CA ASN A 285 -5.63 6.11 11.46
C ASN A 285 -6.35 6.60 10.20
N LEU A 286 -6.31 7.92 9.94
CA LEU A 286 -6.89 8.51 8.73
C LEU A 286 -6.13 8.10 7.47
N ILE A 287 -4.79 8.01 7.54
CA ILE A 287 -3.97 7.49 6.43
C ILE A 287 -4.41 6.06 6.13
N VAL A 288 -4.42 5.17 7.13
CA VAL A 288 -4.78 3.77 6.94
C VAL A 288 -6.20 3.62 6.43
N CYS A 289 -7.16 4.37 6.99
CA CYS A 289 -8.54 4.36 6.54
C CYS A 289 -8.68 4.81 5.08
N GLU A 290 -7.97 5.87 4.68
CA GLU A 290 -8.00 6.37 3.30
C GLU A 290 -7.33 5.38 2.33
N GLN A 291 -6.24 4.74 2.74
CA GLN A 291 -5.57 3.72 1.93
C GLN A 291 -6.45 2.46 1.79
N ALA A 292 -7.07 1.99 2.88
CA ALA A 292 -7.97 0.85 2.86
C ALA A 292 -9.20 1.10 1.97
N ARG A 293 -9.70 2.34 1.94
CA ARG A 293 -10.79 2.76 1.05
C ARG A 293 -10.39 2.77 -0.42
N ARG A 294 -9.14 3.13 -0.73
CA ARG A 294 -8.60 3.22 -2.10
C ARG A 294 -8.12 1.87 -2.66
N ALA A 295 -7.88 0.88 -1.82
CA ALA A 295 -7.44 -0.44 -2.26
C ALA A 295 -8.50 -1.08 -3.19
N GLN A 296 -8.11 -1.47 -4.40
CA GLN A 296 -8.96 -2.19 -5.36
C GLN A 296 -8.39 -3.60 -5.56
N PRO A 297 -9.23 -4.65 -5.70
CA PRO A 297 -10.71 -4.65 -5.74
C PRO A 297 -11.39 -4.72 -4.36
N SER A 298 -10.65 -4.98 -3.29
CA SER A 298 -11.14 -5.26 -1.92
C SER A 298 -11.11 -4.04 -1.00
N GLY A 299 -11.64 -2.91 -1.47
CA GLY A 299 -11.72 -1.68 -0.68
C GLY A 299 -12.57 -1.89 0.58
N TYR A 300 -12.03 -1.53 1.74
CA TYR A 300 -12.72 -1.67 3.03
C TYR A 300 -13.01 -0.30 3.64
N ASN A 301 -14.28 -0.05 3.97
CA ASN A 301 -14.69 1.18 4.64
C ASN A 301 -14.69 0.97 6.15
N LEU A 302 -13.64 1.44 6.81
CA LEU A 302 -13.51 1.35 8.26
C LEU A 302 -14.45 2.37 8.93
N SER A 303 -15.53 1.87 9.51
CA SER A 303 -16.49 2.72 10.25
C SER A 303 -15.89 3.23 11.57
N PHE A 304 -16.23 4.48 11.92
CA PHE A 304 -15.85 5.11 13.18
C PHE A 304 -16.21 4.25 14.40
N TRP A 305 -17.41 3.67 14.40
CA TRP A 305 -17.90 2.82 15.50
C TRP A 305 -17.14 1.51 15.63
N THR A 306 -16.73 0.92 14.51
CA THR A 306 -15.92 -0.31 14.50
C THR A 306 -14.57 -0.04 15.13
N HIS A 307 -13.94 1.09 14.78
CA HIS A 307 -12.68 1.50 15.40
C HIS A 307 -12.84 1.80 16.88
N LEU A 308 -13.89 2.54 17.27
CA LEU A 308 -14.12 2.96 18.66
C LEU A 308 -14.32 1.78 19.63
N LYS A 309 -15.01 0.71 19.19
CA LYS A 309 -15.20 -0.52 20.00
C LYS A 309 -13.87 -1.14 20.44
N PHE A 310 -12.84 -1.08 19.60
CA PHE A 310 -11.49 -1.50 19.93
C PHE A 310 -10.69 -0.38 20.64
N GLY A 311 -10.83 0.85 20.15
CA GLY A 311 -10.03 1.99 20.59
C GLY A 311 -10.26 2.38 22.04
N VAL A 312 -11.51 2.33 22.53
CA VAL A 312 -11.85 2.67 23.92
C VAL A 312 -11.16 1.77 24.94
N PRO A 313 -11.35 0.44 24.93
CA PRO A 313 -10.72 -0.43 25.92
C PRO A 313 -9.19 -0.39 25.82
N SER A 314 -8.64 -0.39 24.61
CA SER A 314 -7.18 -0.32 24.41
C SER A 314 -6.58 0.97 24.99
N THR A 315 -7.17 2.12 24.66
CA THR A 315 -6.64 3.42 25.10
C THR A 315 -6.67 3.54 26.62
N ILE A 316 -7.77 3.15 27.27
CA ILE A 316 -7.90 3.26 28.73
C ILE A 316 -6.85 2.39 29.43
N ILE A 317 -6.69 1.13 29.00
CA ILE A 317 -5.73 0.20 29.60
C ILE A 317 -4.29 0.70 29.44
N VAL A 318 -3.91 1.12 28.23
CA VAL A 318 -2.54 1.57 27.94
C VAL A 318 -2.21 2.89 28.63
N ILE A 319 -3.17 3.81 28.75
CA ILE A 319 -3.01 5.03 29.56
C ILE A 319 -2.81 4.66 31.02
N ALA A 320 -3.67 3.81 31.59
CA ALA A 320 -3.57 3.41 33.00
C ALA A 320 -2.18 2.82 33.33
N ILE A 321 -1.70 1.88 32.51
CA ILE A 321 -0.38 1.27 32.68
C ILE A 321 0.75 2.30 32.52
N GLY A 322 0.64 3.23 31.58
CA GLY A 322 1.66 4.26 31.39
C GLY A 322 1.71 5.26 32.54
N LEU A 323 0.54 5.67 33.06
CA LEU A 323 0.47 6.57 34.20
C LEU A 323 1.03 5.93 35.47
N THR A 324 0.84 4.63 35.69
CA THR A 324 1.50 3.93 36.81
C THR A 324 3.01 3.91 36.63
N LEU A 325 3.51 3.60 35.43
CA LEU A 325 4.96 3.54 35.14
C LEU A 325 5.68 4.90 35.20
N ILE A 326 4.97 6.00 34.94
CA ILE A 326 5.51 7.37 35.02
C ILE A 326 5.27 7.96 36.43
N GLY A 327 4.30 7.41 37.16
CA GLY A 327 3.91 7.81 38.49
C GLY A 327 4.95 7.45 39.54
N ASP A 328 5.52 6.25 39.43
CA ASP A 328 6.59 5.67 40.26
C ASP A 328 7.98 6.26 39.94
#